data_AF-A0A182DZ08-F1
#
_entry.id   AF-A0A182DZ08-F1
#
_cell.length_a   1.000
_cell.length_b   1.000
_cell.length_c   1.000
_cell.angle_alpha   90.00
_cell.angle_beta   90.00
_cell.angle_gamma   90.00
#
_symmetry.space_group_name_H-M   'P 1'
#
loop_
_entity.id
_entity.type
_entity.pdbx_description
1 polymer ?
#
loop_
_entity_poly.entity_id
_entity_poly.type
_entity_poly.pdbx_seq_one_letter_code
_entity_poly.pdbx_strand_id
1 'polypeptide(L)'
;MGWTGDFEDDPLSSCDVSGEGMEMGCCKNKKRFVISTTYQASFLALLCFAITVQVALSLGSYSGHATPPMYGDYEAQRHWMEITYHLPVNQWYINGSDNDLNYWGLDYPPLTAYHSWLFGSIANKLNRSWVELHISRGIETESHKIFMRITVLVTYWIVYVSSLLLSIGFFRYTVSHRMLNYCAVAVLYPGLLVVDNGHFQYNHVSLGLFLFSFACFVSSFFKLGSMFFVLALNFKQMELYHALPVAIYLLSRSFPSNNRLITSQRYLSWAKQLFVIFITVTVTFLFVWLPFLVTRSDLIQILHRIFPFYRGIFEDKVANFWCAINILYKLKSNFEIFVLLRVRPAILLWNENPAFVSWLLIISNTRCSSID
;
A
#
# COMPACT_ATOMS: atom_id res chain seq x y z
N MET A 1 -18.63 -31.17 -0.26
CA MET A 1 -17.45 -31.96 0.14
C MET A 1 -16.76 -31.20 1.26
N GLY A 2 -17.03 -31.63 2.48
CA GLY A 2 -16.44 -31.06 3.69
C GLY A 2 -14.98 -31.46 3.79
N TRP A 3 -14.12 -30.49 4.07
CA TRP A 3 -12.72 -30.71 4.45
C TRP A 3 -12.67 -30.98 5.95
N THR A 4 -12.67 -32.24 6.33
CA THR A 4 -12.17 -32.68 7.64
C THR A 4 -10.64 -32.77 7.51
N GLY A 5 -9.94 -31.83 8.13
CA GLY A 5 -8.49 -31.90 8.24
C GLY A 5 -8.14 -32.89 9.35
N ASP A 6 -7.62 -34.04 8.97
CA ASP A 6 -6.96 -34.96 9.88
C ASP A 6 -5.74 -34.26 10.48
N PHE A 7 -5.78 -34.04 11.78
CA PHE A 7 -4.59 -33.76 12.58
C PHE A 7 -3.90 -35.10 12.81
N GLU A 8 -2.77 -35.33 12.13
CA GLU A 8 -1.86 -36.41 12.52
C GLU A 8 -1.24 -36.04 13.87
N ASP A 9 -1.69 -36.73 14.92
CA ASP A 9 -1.06 -36.76 16.24
C ASP A 9 0.28 -37.49 16.13
N ASP A 10 1.39 -36.76 16.30
CA ASP A 10 2.71 -37.35 16.54
C ASP A 10 2.72 -38.07 17.90
N PRO A 11 3.36 -39.24 18.03
CA PRO A 11 3.17 -40.14 19.16
C PRO A 11 3.80 -39.58 20.45
N LEU A 12 2.95 -39.43 21.47
CA LEU A 12 3.33 -39.23 22.87
C LEU A 12 4.30 -40.34 23.29
N SER A 13 5.55 -39.95 23.56
CA SER A 13 6.50 -40.79 24.29
C SER A 13 6.00 -40.97 25.72
N SER A 14 5.67 -42.21 26.07
CA SER A 14 5.37 -42.68 27.42
C SER A 14 6.48 -42.32 28.42
N CYS A 15 6.15 -41.51 29.43
CA CYS A 15 6.96 -41.41 30.64
C CYS A 15 6.41 -42.42 31.65
N ASP A 16 7.18 -43.49 31.89
CA ASP A 16 6.99 -44.37 33.04
C ASP A 16 7.17 -43.57 34.33
N VAL A 17 6.16 -43.62 35.21
CA VAL A 17 6.21 -43.05 36.56
C VAL A 17 6.46 -44.18 37.54
N SER A 18 7.70 -44.29 38.02
CA SER A 18 8.01 -45.04 39.23
C SER A 18 8.93 -44.21 40.12
N GLY A 19 8.48 -43.93 41.35
CA GLY A 19 9.35 -43.56 42.48
C GLY A 19 9.48 -42.07 42.79
N GLU A 20 8.73 -41.65 43.81
CA GLU A 20 9.12 -40.75 44.91
C GLU A 20 10.19 -39.65 44.69
N GLY A 21 9.83 -38.40 45.00
CA GLY A 21 10.81 -37.38 45.39
C GLY A 21 10.60 -36.02 44.74
N MET A 22 10.18 -35.06 45.55
CA MET A 22 9.86 -33.68 45.20
C MET A 22 11.13 -32.85 44.94
N GLU A 23 11.39 -32.44 43.68
CA GLU A 23 12.14 -31.22 43.34
C GLU A 23 11.50 -30.57 42.10
N MET A 24 10.81 -29.43 42.29
CA MET A 24 10.34 -28.58 41.20
C MET A 24 11.53 -27.81 40.59
N GLY A 25 12.32 -28.51 39.78
CA GLY A 25 13.34 -27.94 38.91
C GLY A 25 12.70 -27.35 37.65
N CYS A 26 12.89 -26.05 37.45
CA CYS A 26 12.48 -25.28 36.28
C CYS A 26 13.07 -25.87 34.98
N CYS A 27 12.26 -26.57 34.18
CA CYS A 27 12.57 -26.87 32.77
C CYS A 27 11.68 -26.03 31.84
N LYS A 28 11.92 -24.71 31.80
CA LYS A 28 11.60 -23.93 30.60
C LYS A 28 12.54 -24.38 29.49
N ASN A 29 12.15 -25.44 28.78
CA ASN A 29 12.78 -25.85 27.53
C ASN A 29 12.51 -24.77 26.47
N LYS A 30 13.27 -23.68 26.49
CA LYS A 30 13.45 -22.81 25.33
C LYS A 30 14.20 -23.65 24.30
N LYS A 31 13.47 -24.41 23.47
CA LYS A 31 14.03 -24.94 22.22
C LYS A 31 14.60 -23.74 21.46
N ARG A 32 15.93 -23.62 21.47
CA ARG A 32 16.65 -22.62 20.69
C ARG A 32 16.54 -23.10 19.24
N PHE A 33 15.47 -22.67 18.56
CA PHE A 33 15.25 -22.99 17.16
C PHE A 33 16.35 -22.31 16.35
N VAL A 34 17.34 -23.10 15.96
CA VAL A 34 18.39 -22.68 15.02
C VAL A 34 17.75 -22.66 13.65
N ILE A 35 17.62 -21.47 13.06
CA ILE A 35 17.21 -21.33 11.67
C ILE A 35 18.20 -22.14 10.83
N SER A 36 17.70 -23.02 9.96
CA SER A 36 18.59 -23.77 9.06
C SER A 36 19.41 -22.80 8.23
N THR A 37 20.74 -22.95 8.26
CA THR A 37 21.69 -22.15 7.49
C THR A 37 21.32 -22.12 6.01
N THR A 38 20.72 -23.20 5.49
CA THR A 38 20.20 -23.31 4.13
C THR A 38 19.11 -22.29 3.85
N TYR A 39 18.11 -22.13 4.75
CA TYR A 39 17.02 -21.17 4.55
C TYR A 39 17.50 -19.72 4.62
N GLN A 40 18.50 -19.43 5.44
CA GLN A 40 19.13 -18.10 5.48
C GLN A 40 19.87 -17.81 4.16
N ALA A 41 20.64 -18.78 3.66
CA ALA A 41 21.32 -18.65 2.38
C ALA A 41 20.34 -18.48 1.21
N SER A 42 19.26 -19.28 1.16
CA SER A 42 18.21 -19.15 0.15
C SER A 42 17.51 -17.79 0.21
N PHE A 43 17.23 -17.28 1.41
CA PHE A 43 16.65 -15.95 1.60
C PHE A 43 17.57 -14.85 1.07
N LEU A 44 18.86 -14.88 1.43
CA LEU A 44 19.83 -13.89 0.95
C LEU A 44 19.98 -13.97 -0.58
N ALA A 45 20.07 -15.17 -1.14
CA ALA A 45 20.13 -15.39 -2.58
C ALA A 45 18.90 -14.82 -3.30
N LEU A 46 17.70 -15.00 -2.73
CA LEU A 46 16.47 -14.41 -3.24
C LEU A 46 16.54 -12.89 -3.28
N LEU A 47 16.99 -12.24 -2.20
CA LEU A 47 17.10 -10.78 -2.16
C LEU A 47 18.14 -10.26 -3.16
N CYS A 48 19.31 -10.90 -3.24
CA CYS A 48 20.34 -10.55 -4.22
C CYS A 48 19.84 -10.71 -5.66
N PHE A 49 19.09 -11.78 -5.94
CA PHE A 49 18.48 -11.99 -7.24
C PHE A 49 17.44 -10.90 -7.56
N ALA A 50 16.58 -10.53 -6.61
CA ALA A 50 15.62 -9.45 -6.79
C ALA A 50 16.29 -8.10 -7.10
N ILE A 51 17.36 -7.73 -6.37
CA ILE A 51 18.15 -6.53 -6.67
C ILE A 51 18.72 -6.60 -8.08
N THR A 52 19.27 -7.76 -8.48
CA THR A 52 19.85 -7.96 -9.81
C THR A 52 18.81 -7.75 -10.90
N VAL A 53 17.60 -8.31 -10.73
CA VAL A 53 16.49 -8.12 -11.67
C VAL A 53 16.08 -6.64 -11.75
N GLN A 54 15.98 -5.94 -10.61
CA GLN A 54 15.65 -4.51 -10.59
C GLN A 54 16.68 -3.65 -11.29
N VAL A 55 17.97 -3.91 -11.07
CA VAL A 55 19.06 -3.22 -11.76
C VAL A 55 19.00 -3.50 -13.25
N ALA A 56 18.80 -4.76 -13.66
CA ALA A 56 18.67 -5.12 -15.07
C ALA A 56 17.49 -4.41 -15.76
N LEU A 57 16.32 -4.34 -15.10
CA LEU A 57 15.16 -3.57 -15.58
C LEU A 57 15.45 -2.08 -15.67
N SER A 58 16.18 -1.52 -14.69
CA SER A 58 16.49 -0.09 -14.61
C SER A 58 17.42 0.40 -15.73
N LEU A 59 18.23 -0.50 -16.32
CA LEU A 59 19.08 -0.20 -17.47
C LEU A 59 18.28 0.08 -18.75
N GLY A 60 17.08 -0.50 -18.86
CA GLY A 60 16.18 -0.31 -20.01
C GLY A 60 15.68 1.13 -20.17
N SER A 61 14.90 1.36 -21.23
CA SER A 61 14.17 2.62 -21.42
C SER A 61 13.08 2.80 -20.35
N TYR A 62 12.49 3.98 -20.30
CA TYR A 62 11.41 4.35 -19.39
C TYR A 62 10.20 4.87 -20.16
N SER A 63 9.08 5.05 -19.45
CA SER A 63 7.85 5.59 -20.05
C SER A 63 8.10 6.98 -20.67
N GLY A 64 7.95 7.07 -21.99
CA GLY A 64 8.06 8.31 -22.75
C GLY A 64 9.49 8.79 -23.04
N HIS A 65 10.47 7.88 -23.07
CA HIS A 65 11.83 8.20 -23.52
C HIS A 65 11.84 8.67 -24.98
N ALA A 66 12.52 9.79 -25.26
CA ALA A 66 12.65 10.42 -26.57
C ALA A 66 11.31 10.70 -27.27
N THR A 67 10.26 11.01 -26.51
CA THR A 67 8.92 11.36 -27.05
C THR A 67 8.46 12.77 -26.65
N PRO A 68 9.11 13.84 -27.15
CA PRO A 68 8.63 15.21 -26.94
C PRO A 68 7.25 15.43 -27.59
N PRO A 69 6.49 16.45 -27.16
CA PRO A 69 6.83 17.42 -26.13
C PRO A 69 6.49 16.95 -24.71
N MET A 70 5.58 15.98 -24.56
CA MET A 70 5.02 15.58 -23.27
C MET A 70 5.80 14.47 -22.57
N TYR A 71 6.56 13.62 -23.26
CA TYR A 71 7.21 12.46 -22.63
C TYR A 71 6.18 11.55 -21.91
N GLY A 72 6.55 10.91 -20.80
CA GLY A 72 5.71 9.96 -20.06
C GLY A 72 5.88 10.07 -18.55
N ASP A 73 5.49 9.03 -17.82
CA ASP A 73 5.47 9.04 -16.34
C ASP A 73 6.82 9.36 -15.70
N TYR A 74 7.94 9.04 -16.35
CA TYR A 74 9.27 9.46 -15.89
C TYR A 74 9.37 10.98 -15.78
N GLU A 75 8.93 11.70 -16.82
CA GLU A 75 8.92 13.16 -16.85
C GLU A 75 7.90 13.72 -15.87
N ALA A 76 6.75 13.05 -15.68
CA ALA A 76 5.78 13.46 -14.66
C ALA A 76 6.41 13.51 -13.26
N GLN A 77 7.09 12.43 -12.85
CA GLN A 77 7.75 12.36 -11.55
C GLN A 77 8.88 13.38 -11.42
N ARG A 78 9.69 13.57 -12.47
CA ARG A 78 10.74 14.61 -12.48
C ARG A 78 10.12 15.99 -12.32
N HIS A 79 9.10 16.31 -13.10
CA HIS A 79 8.44 17.60 -13.05
C HIS A 79 7.84 17.86 -11.66
N TRP A 80 7.27 16.84 -11.00
CA TRP A 80 6.83 16.96 -9.62
C TRP A 80 7.95 17.31 -8.65
N MET A 81 9.16 16.77 -8.84
CA MET A 81 10.33 17.15 -8.04
C MET A 81 10.74 18.61 -8.28
N GLU A 82 10.71 19.08 -9.52
CA GLU A 82 10.96 20.49 -9.89
C GLU A 82 9.97 21.44 -9.21
N ILE A 83 8.65 21.22 -9.40
CA ILE A 83 7.64 22.15 -8.88
C ILE A 83 7.58 22.14 -7.35
N THR A 84 7.71 20.97 -6.72
CA THR A 84 7.61 20.88 -5.26
C THR A 84 8.84 21.46 -4.58
N TYR A 85 10.01 21.38 -5.21
CA TYR A 85 11.23 21.99 -4.72
C TYR A 85 11.21 23.52 -4.82
N HIS A 86 10.73 24.07 -5.94
CA HIS A 86 10.81 25.51 -6.21
C HIS A 86 9.61 26.33 -5.72
N LEU A 87 8.40 25.76 -5.73
CA LEU A 87 7.17 26.52 -5.49
C LEU A 87 6.71 26.40 -4.03
N PRO A 88 6.08 27.44 -3.48
CA PRO A 88 5.38 27.32 -2.20
C PRO A 88 4.24 26.31 -2.29
N VAL A 89 3.93 25.67 -1.16
CA VAL A 89 2.95 24.57 -1.05
C VAL A 89 1.58 24.91 -1.66
N ASN A 90 1.14 26.17 -1.52
CA ASN A 90 -0.15 26.63 -2.06
C ASN A 90 -0.19 26.76 -3.59
N GLN A 91 0.91 26.54 -4.30
CA GLN A 91 0.99 26.57 -5.75
C GLN A 91 1.18 25.19 -6.39
N TRP A 92 1.38 24.13 -5.60
CA TRP A 92 1.70 22.79 -6.13
C TRP A 92 0.58 22.18 -6.99
N TYR A 93 -0.68 22.51 -6.72
CA TYR A 93 -1.87 21.96 -7.40
C TYR A 93 -2.66 23.00 -8.21
N ILE A 94 -2.11 24.21 -8.36
CA ILE A 94 -2.79 25.35 -8.99
C ILE A 94 -2.04 25.73 -10.26
N ASN A 95 -2.81 26.05 -11.31
CA ASN A 95 -2.25 26.54 -12.56
C ASN A 95 -1.71 27.97 -12.38
N GLY A 96 -0.50 28.22 -12.84
CA GLY A 96 0.16 29.52 -12.74
C GLY A 96 1.24 29.71 -13.79
N SER A 97 1.99 30.82 -13.71
CA SER A 97 3.15 31.09 -14.58
C SER A 97 4.21 30.00 -14.47
N ASP A 98 4.42 29.49 -13.26
CA ASP A 98 5.49 28.56 -12.92
C ASP A 98 5.04 27.09 -12.84
N ASN A 99 3.74 26.83 -12.91
CA ASN A 99 3.15 25.50 -12.85
C ASN A 99 2.01 25.38 -13.87
N ASP A 100 2.30 24.75 -15.01
CA ASP A 100 1.29 24.45 -16.03
C ASP A 100 0.66 23.09 -15.75
N LEU A 101 -0.59 23.08 -15.31
CA LEU A 101 -1.28 21.83 -14.95
C LEU A 101 -1.55 20.92 -16.16
N ASN A 102 -1.39 21.42 -17.39
CA ASN A 102 -1.47 20.61 -18.61
C ASN A 102 -0.15 19.88 -18.90
N TYR A 103 0.97 20.34 -18.33
CA TYR A 103 2.27 19.69 -18.41
C TYR A 103 2.54 18.90 -17.13
N TRP A 104 1.98 17.69 -17.03
CA TRP A 104 2.16 16.81 -15.87
C TRP A 104 1.89 17.45 -14.49
N GLY A 105 0.81 18.24 -14.38
CA GLY A 105 0.42 18.78 -13.09
C GLY A 105 0.22 17.69 -12.04
N LEU A 106 0.50 18.00 -10.77
CA LEU A 106 0.41 17.03 -9.69
C LEU A 106 -1.04 16.51 -9.52
N ASP A 107 -1.21 15.19 -9.52
CA ASP A 107 -2.52 14.52 -9.45
C ASP A 107 -2.60 13.48 -8.31
N TYR A 108 -1.54 13.34 -7.51
CA TYR A 108 -1.50 12.46 -6.35
C TYR A 108 -1.68 13.25 -5.05
N PRO A 109 -2.08 12.61 -3.93
CA PRO A 109 -2.31 13.31 -2.68
C PRO A 109 -1.00 13.81 -2.02
N PRO A 110 -1.12 14.61 -0.94
CA PRO A 110 0.01 15.35 -0.37
C PRO A 110 1.27 14.57 -0.02
N LEU A 111 1.16 13.29 0.38
CA LEU A 111 2.35 12.52 0.76
C LEU A 111 3.26 12.24 -0.43
N THR A 112 2.69 12.10 -1.64
CA THR A 112 3.50 12.04 -2.88
C THR A 112 4.19 13.36 -3.13
N ALA A 113 3.51 14.49 -2.94
CA ALA A 113 4.14 15.80 -3.14
C ALA A 113 5.34 16.00 -2.19
N TYR A 114 5.22 15.58 -0.92
CA TYR A 114 6.36 15.61 0.01
C TYR A 114 7.48 14.65 -0.37
N HIS A 115 7.15 13.49 -0.93
CA HIS A 115 8.14 12.56 -1.47
C HIS A 115 8.90 13.17 -2.65
N SER A 116 8.20 13.81 -3.58
CA SER A 116 8.81 14.55 -4.69
C SER A 116 9.63 15.74 -4.19
N TRP A 117 9.18 16.46 -3.16
CA TRP A 117 9.95 17.55 -2.55
C TRP A 117 11.27 17.06 -1.94
N LEU A 118 11.22 15.91 -1.24
CA LEU A 118 12.41 15.30 -0.64
C LEU A 118 13.43 14.93 -1.72
N PHE A 119 13.00 14.21 -2.76
CA PHE A 119 13.91 13.80 -3.83
C PHE A 119 14.32 14.97 -4.72
N GLY A 120 13.48 15.97 -4.95
CA GLY A 120 13.86 17.22 -5.61
C GLY A 120 14.91 18.01 -4.84
N SER A 121 14.80 18.03 -3.51
CA SER A 121 15.82 18.62 -2.63
C SER A 121 17.17 17.89 -2.70
N ILE A 122 17.15 16.56 -2.82
CA ILE A 122 18.36 15.75 -3.02
C ILE A 122 18.91 15.97 -4.43
N ALA A 123 18.05 15.99 -5.46
CA ALA A 123 18.42 16.23 -6.84
C ALA A 123 19.14 17.57 -7.00
N ASN A 124 18.58 18.67 -6.46
CA ASN A 124 19.21 19.98 -6.53
C ASN A 124 20.60 20.02 -5.87
N LYS A 125 20.83 19.24 -4.81
CA LYS A 125 22.15 19.14 -4.15
C LYS A 125 23.17 18.37 -5.01
N LEU A 126 22.73 17.35 -5.73
CA LEU A 126 23.59 16.54 -6.60
C LEU A 126 23.86 17.24 -7.93
N ASN A 127 22.81 17.75 -8.58
CA ASN A 127 22.89 18.53 -9.80
C ASN A 127 21.65 19.43 -9.95
N ARG A 128 21.88 20.75 -9.90
CA ARG A 128 20.83 21.77 -9.99
C ARG A 128 20.03 21.69 -11.29
N SER A 129 20.67 21.31 -12.40
CA SER A 129 19.99 21.27 -13.71
C SER A 129 18.91 20.21 -13.81
N TRP A 130 18.82 19.28 -12.85
CA TRP A 130 17.79 18.23 -12.86
C TRP A 130 16.40 18.71 -12.47
N VAL A 131 16.35 19.78 -11.68
CA VAL A 131 15.10 20.36 -11.14
C VAL A 131 15.00 21.85 -11.42
N GLU A 132 15.85 22.40 -12.29
CA GLU A 132 15.86 23.82 -12.61
C GLU A 132 14.55 24.25 -13.27
N LEU A 133 13.85 25.18 -12.63
CA LEU A 133 12.53 25.65 -13.06
C LEU A 133 12.58 26.17 -14.50
N HIS A 134 11.63 25.75 -15.34
CA HIS A 134 11.49 26.13 -16.76
C HIS A 134 12.57 25.64 -17.72
N ILE A 135 13.69 25.12 -17.22
CA ILE A 135 14.83 24.67 -18.03
C ILE A 135 14.91 23.14 -18.05
N SER A 136 14.63 22.49 -16.93
CA SER A 136 14.80 21.04 -16.75
C SER A 136 13.69 20.17 -17.35
N ARG A 137 12.71 20.76 -18.04
CA ARG A 137 11.61 20.02 -18.69
C ARG A 137 12.14 19.12 -19.80
N GLY A 138 11.84 17.83 -19.71
CA GLY A 138 12.21 16.83 -20.71
C GLY A 138 13.70 16.48 -20.75
N ILE A 139 14.43 16.63 -19.63
CA ILE A 139 15.84 16.22 -19.59
C ILE A 139 15.99 14.69 -19.69
N GLU A 140 16.92 14.25 -20.53
CA GLU A 140 17.17 12.82 -20.78
C GLU A 140 18.62 12.41 -20.50
N THR A 141 19.31 13.14 -19.61
CA THR A 141 20.70 12.81 -19.27
C THR A 141 20.79 11.47 -18.52
N GLU A 142 21.78 10.65 -18.87
CA GLU A 142 22.00 9.34 -18.21
C GLU A 142 22.23 9.47 -16.70
N SER A 143 22.92 10.53 -16.26
CA SER A 143 23.12 10.78 -14.83
C SER A 143 21.81 11.01 -14.08
N HIS A 144 20.85 11.72 -14.70
CA HIS A 144 19.53 11.94 -14.12
C HIS A 144 18.72 10.64 -14.09
N LYS A 145 18.78 9.83 -15.17
CA LYS A 145 18.19 8.49 -15.22
C LYS A 145 18.70 7.62 -14.07
N ILE A 146 20.02 7.57 -13.85
CA ILE A 146 20.61 6.81 -12.74
C ILE A 146 20.07 7.28 -11.39
N PHE A 147 20.03 8.60 -11.14
CA PHE A 147 19.48 9.16 -9.91
C PHE A 147 18.04 8.70 -9.69
N MET A 148 17.18 8.90 -10.68
CA MET A 148 15.77 8.52 -10.62
C MET A 148 15.57 7.01 -10.41
N ARG A 149 16.38 6.16 -11.04
CA ARG A 149 16.30 4.69 -10.81
C ARG A 149 16.73 4.31 -9.39
N ILE A 150 17.75 4.98 -8.85
CA ILE A 150 18.21 4.75 -7.47
C ILE A 150 17.14 5.12 -6.46
N THR A 151 16.40 6.22 -6.65
CA THR A 151 15.34 6.63 -5.71
C THR A 151 14.25 5.55 -5.61
N VAL A 152 13.79 5.00 -6.75
CA VAL A 152 12.84 3.87 -6.80
C VAL A 152 13.38 2.63 -6.09
N LEU A 153 14.62 2.24 -6.38
CA LEU A 153 15.28 1.10 -5.74
C LEU A 153 15.35 1.27 -4.22
N VAL A 154 15.87 2.41 -3.75
CA VAL A 154 16.02 2.71 -2.32
C VAL A 154 14.67 2.65 -1.60
N THR A 155 13.63 3.28 -2.15
CA THR A 155 12.32 3.31 -1.51
C THR A 155 11.62 1.95 -1.57
N TYR A 156 11.85 1.15 -2.61
CA TYR A 156 11.37 -0.24 -2.69
C TYR A 156 11.91 -1.09 -1.53
N TRP A 157 13.22 -1.06 -1.31
CA TRP A 157 13.84 -1.87 -0.25
C TRP A 157 13.50 -1.35 1.16
N ILE A 158 13.50 -0.03 1.34
CA ILE A 158 13.23 0.57 2.65
C ILE A 158 11.76 0.45 3.05
N VAL A 159 10.82 0.62 2.12
CA VAL A 159 9.38 0.69 2.45
C VAL A 159 8.67 -0.62 2.16
N TYR A 160 8.79 -1.16 0.94
CA TYR A 160 8.01 -2.34 0.52
C TYR A 160 8.59 -3.64 1.05
N VAL A 161 9.90 -3.88 0.87
CA VAL A 161 10.50 -5.15 1.34
C VAL A 161 10.48 -5.24 2.85
N SER A 162 10.82 -4.16 3.56
CA SER A 162 10.80 -4.16 5.02
C SER A 162 9.39 -4.44 5.58
N SER A 163 8.35 -3.82 5.00
CA SER A 163 6.98 -4.04 5.44
C SER A 163 6.49 -5.44 5.08
N LEU A 164 6.81 -5.95 3.90
CA LEU A 164 6.51 -7.33 3.50
C LEU A 164 7.10 -8.35 4.49
N LEU A 165 8.37 -8.19 4.87
CA LEU A 165 9.03 -9.07 5.84
C LEU A 165 8.35 -9.00 7.22
N LEU A 166 7.92 -7.79 7.64
CA LEU A 166 7.12 -7.62 8.86
C LEU A 166 5.75 -8.33 8.74
N SER A 167 5.04 -8.16 7.63
CA SER A 167 3.70 -8.75 7.41
C SER A 167 3.71 -10.27 7.35
N ILE A 168 4.75 -10.88 6.77
CA ILE A 168 4.91 -12.34 6.72
C ILE A 168 5.33 -12.89 8.10
N GLY A 169 5.72 -12.03 9.05
CA GLY A 169 6.15 -12.44 10.37
C GLY A 169 7.57 -12.98 10.39
N PHE A 170 8.46 -12.46 9.54
CA PHE A 170 9.87 -12.86 9.44
C PHE A 170 10.64 -12.69 10.78
N PHE A 171 10.10 -11.90 11.72
CA PHE A 171 10.64 -11.74 13.08
C PHE A 171 10.13 -12.77 14.09
N ARG A 172 9.19 -13.65 13.73
CA ARG A 172 8.96 -14.88 14.49
C ARG A 172 10.18 -15.76 14.24
N TYR A 173 10.81 -16.28 15.28
CA TYR A 173 12.12 -16.95 15.29
C TYR A 173 12.29 -18.18 14.36
N THR A 174 11.37 -18.42 13.43
CA THR A 174 11.36 -19.52 12.47
C THR A 174 11.05 -19.02 11.06
N VAL A 175 12.07 -19.00 10.19
CA VAL A 175 11.86 -18.86 8.74
C VAL A 175 11.42 -20.22 8.20
N SER A 176 10.17 -20.32 7.75
CA SER A 176 9.66 -21.53 7.11
C SER A 176 9.81 -21.47 5.59
N HIS A 177 9.88 -22.64 4.94
CA HIS A 177 9.88 -22.73 3.48
C HIS A 177 8.66 -22.05 2.85
N ARG A 178 7.49 -22.10 3.50
CA ARG A 178 6.28 -21.40 3.03
C ARG A 178 6.46 -19.88 3.04
N MET A 179 7.05 -19.33 4.10
CA MET A 179 7.33 -17.89 4.19
C MET A 179 8.32 -17.43 3.13
N LEU A 180 9.34 -18.24 2.83
CA LEU A 180 10.27 -17.96 1.74
C LEU A 180 9.56 -17.95 0.39
N ASN A 181 8.67 -18.90 0.13
CA ASN A 181 7.91 -18.94 -1.13
C ASN A 181 6.98 -17.72 -1.27
N TYR A 182 6.28 -17.32 -0.21
CA TYR A 182 5.45 -16.11 -0.24
C TYR A 182 6.29 -14.84 -0.46
N CYS A 183 7.44 -14.74 0.22
CA CYS A 183 8.36 -13.64 0.02
C CYS A 183 8.91 -13.62 -1.42
N ALA A 184 9.27 -14.79 -1.98
CA ALA A 184 9.76 -14.89 -3.35
C ALA A 184 8.71 -14.43 -4.36
N VAL A 185 7.46 -14.90 -4.23
CA VAL A 185 6.36 -14.48 -5.11
C VAL A 185 6.11 -12.98 -5.02
N ALA A 186 6.11 -12.40 -3.81
CA ALA A 186 5.83 -10.98 -3.62
C ALA A 186 6.97 -10.08 -4.11
N VAL A 187 8.23 -10.40 -3.77
CA VAL A 187 9.39 -9.60 -4.18
C VAL A 187 9.67 -9.73 -5.68
N LEU A 188 9.50 -10.93 -6.25
CA LEU A 188 9.72 -11.18 -7.68
C LEU A 188 8.46 -11.00 -8.53
N TYR A 189 7.39 -10.39 -8.00
CA TYR A 189 6.16 -10.19 -8.76
C TYR A 189 6.45 -9.27 -9.98
N PRO A 190 6.32 -9.78 -11.21
CA PRO A 190 6.79 -9.08 -12.40
C PRO A 190 6.02 -7.79 -12.66
N GLY A 191 4.72 -7.76 -12.32
CA GLY A 191 3.88 -6.57 -12.51
C GLY A 191 4.41 -5.36 -11.74
N LEU A 192 4.73 -5.55 -10.45
CA LEU A 192 5.28 -4.46 -9.63
C LEU A 192 6.70 -4.09 -10.06
N LEU A 193 7.56 -5.09 -10.32
CA LEU A 193 8.95 -4.85 -10.70
C LEU A 193 9.07 -4.07 -12.02
N VAL A 194 8.34 -4.47 -13.06
CA VAL A 194 8.40 -3.84 -14.40
C VAL A 194 7.77 -2.45 -14.37
N VAL A 195 6.62 -2.27 -13.68
CA VAL A 195 5.96 -0.96 -13.62
C VAL A 195 6.80 0.04 -12.83
N ASP A 196 7.39 -0.37 -11.70
CA ASP A 196 8.16 0.57 -10.88
C ASP A 196 9.58 0.80 -11.44
N ASN A 197 10.33 -0.26 -11.73
CA ASN A 197 11.74 -0.16 -12.13
C ASN A 197 11.96 0.00 -13.64
N GLY A 198 10.99 -0.38 -14.47
CA GLY A 198 11.04 -0.21 -15.92
C GLY A 198 10.27 1.04 -16.37
N HIS A 199 8.94 1.00 -16.23
CA HIS A 199 8.03 2.07 -16.65
C HIS A 199 8.24 3.40 -15.89
N PHE A 200 8.68 3.32 -14.63
CA PHE A 200 9.01 4.42 -13.72
C PHE A 200 7.82 4.93 -12.87
N GLN A 201 7.56 4.23 -11.77
CA GLN A 201 6.48 4.54 -10.83
C GLN A 201 6.89 4.23 -9.38
N TYR A 202 6.24 4.90 -8.43
CA TYR A 202 6.40 4.66 -7.00
C TYR A 202 5.22 3.89 -6.39
N ASN A 203 4.72 2.82 -7.03
CA ASN A 203 3.58 2.07 -6.49
C ASN A 203 3.94 1.31 -5.21
N HIS A 204 5.16 0.77 -5.14
CA HIS A 204 5.69 0.05 -3.98
C HIS A 204 5.64 0.85 -2.67
N VAL A 205 5.70 2.19 -2.70
CA VAL A 205 5.65 2.99 -1.47
C VAL A 205 4.27 2.92 -0.84
N SER A 206 3.22 3.13 -1.65
CA SER A 206 1.83 3.06 -1.19
C SER A 206 1.48 1.64 -0.71
N LEU A 207 1.81 0.63 -1.53
CA LEU A 207 1.63 -0.78 -1.18
C LEU A 207 2.42 -1.17 0.08
N GLY A 208 3.64 -0.67 0.22
CA GLY A 208 4.49 -0.95 1.38
C GLY A 208 3.92 -0.35 2.67
N LEU A 209 3.38 0.87 2.62
CA LEU A 209 2.67 1.49 3.74
C LEU A 209 1.38 0.71 4.09
N PHE A 210 0.65 0.22 3.08
CA PHE A 210 -0.51 -0.65 3.28
C PHE A 210 -0.13 -1.98 3.94
N LEU A 211 0.95 -2.63 3.50
CA LEU A 211 1.46 -3.85 4.12
C LEU A 211 1.87 -3.65 5.57
N PHE A 212 2.49 -2.50 5.89
CA PHE A 212 2.82 -2.16 7.27
C PHE A 212 1.57 -1.96 8.12
N SER A 213 0.55 -1.29 7.57
CA SER A 213 -0.77 -1.17 8.19
C SER A 213 -1.40 -2.54 8.48
N PHE A 214 -1.38 -3.43 7.50
CA PHE A 214 -1.86 -4.80 7.64
C PHE A 214 -1.11 -5.57 8.74
N ALA A 215 0.22 -5.47 8.79
CA ALA A 215 1.04 -6.10 9.84
C ALA A 215 0.65 -5.60 11.25
N CYS A 216 0.39 -4.29 11.38
CA CYS A 216 -0.11 -3.70 12.62
C CYS A 216 -1.50 -4.23 12.99
N PHE A 217 -2.41 -4.34 12.02
CA PHE A 217 -3.76 -4.86 12.23
C PHE A 217 -3.78 -6.31 12.68
N VAL A 218 -2.97 -7.18 12.08
CA VAL A 218 -2.80 -8.58 12.49
C VAL A 218 -2.22 -8.66 13.91
N SER A 219 -1.35 -7.72 14.25
CA SER A 219 -0.73 -7.62 15.59
C SER A 219 -1.59 -6.84 16.60
N SER A 220 -2.84 -6.51 16.26
CA SER A 220 -3.78 -5.74 17.10
C SER A 220 -3.32 -4.31 17.48
N PHE A 221 -2.33 -3.76 16.77
CA PHE A 221 -1.94 -2.35 16.87
C PHE A 221 -2.84 -1.45 16.01
N PHE A 222 -4.14 -1.41 16.32
CA PHE A 222 -5.14 -0.76 15.48
C PHE A 222 -4.84 0.71 15.19
N LYS A 223 -4.41 1.48 16.20
CA LYS A 223 -4.04 2.91 16.03
C LYS A 223 -2.93 3.08 15.00
N LEU A 224 -1.82 2.36 15.19
CA LEU A 224 -0.66 2.46 14.31
C LEU A 224 -1.01 1.99 12.88
N GLY A 225 -1.75 0.89 12.77
CA GLY A 225 -2.23 0.42 11.46
C GLY A 225 -3.10 1.45 10.76
N SER A 226 -4.03 2.08 11.48
CA SER A 226 -4.87 3.16 10.93
C SER A 226 -4.03 4.36 10.46
N MET A 227 -2.98 4.75 11.19
CA MET A 227 -2.06 5.79 10.74
C MET A 227 -1.38 5.42 9.42
N PHE A 228 -0.79 4.23 9.33
CA PHE A 228 -0.12 3.76 8.11
C PHE A 228 -1.07 3.60 6.93
N PHE A 229 -2.32 3.19 7.18
CA PHE A 229 -3.35 3.14 6.13
C PHE A 229 -3.66 4.53 5.57
N VAL A 230 -3.81 5.53 6.45
CA VAL A 230 -4.00 6.93 6.03
C VAL A 230 -2.80 7.43 5.24
N LEU A 231 -1.57 7.08 5.64
CA LEU A 231 -0.36 7.43 4.87
C LEU A 231 -0.36 6.76 3.49
N ALA A 232 -0.72 5.47 3.39
CA ALA A 232 -0.82 4.76 2.12
C ALA A 232 -1.81 5.44 1.17
N LEU A 233 -3.00 5.80 1.67
CA LEU A 233 -4.03 6.57 0.96
C LEU A 233 -3.56 7.95 0.50
N ASN A 234 -2.78 8.65 1.34
CA ASN A 234 -2.23 9.96 0.99
C ASN A 234 -1.01 9.88 0.06
N PHE A 235 -0.47 8.69 -0.20
CA PHE A 235 0.56 8.47 -1.22
C PHE A 235 -0.10 8.23 -2.58
N LYS A 236 -1.00 7.24 -2.68
CA LYS A 236 -1.82 6.99 -3.87
C LYS A 236 -3.26 6.72 -3.46
N GLN A 237 -4.18 7.50 -4.01
CA GLN A 237 -5.62 7.40 -3.75
C GLN A 237 -6.22 6.05 -4.17
N MET A 238 -5.53 5.25 -4.98
CA MET A 238 -5.95 3.92 -5.37
C MET A 238 -6.05 2.94 -4.19
N GLU A 239 -5.37 3.21 -3.07
CA GLU A 239 -5.53 2.44 -1.83
C GLU A 239 -6.95 2.52 -1.24
N LEU A 240 -7.79 3.43 -1.75
CA LEU A 240 -9.20 3.50 -1.39
C LEU A 240 -9.95 2.20 -1.70
N TYR A 241 -9.44 1.37 -2.63
CA TYR A 241 -9.96 0.03 -2.91
C TYR A 241 -9.95 -0.88 -1.68
N HIS A 242 -9.02 -0.65 -0.74
CA HIS A 242 -8.91 -1.42 0.49
C HIS A 242 -9.64 -0.78 1.69
N ALA A 243 -10.20 0.43 1.53
CA ALA A 243 -10.76 1.19 2.65
C ALA A 243 -11.99 0.52 3.28
N LEU A 244 -12.90 -0.03 2.46
CA LEU A 244 -14.10 -0.71 2.97
C LEU A 244 -13.75 -2.00 3.74
N PRO A 245 -12.93 -2.93 3.20
CA PRO A 245 -12.45 -4.09 3.96
C PRO A 245 -11.76 -3.71 5.27
N VAL A 246 -10.88 -2.70 5.25
CA VAL A 246 -10.18 -2.21 6.45
C VAL A 246 -11.17 -1.64 7.48
N ALA A 247 -12.16 -0.85 7.04
CA ALA A 247 -13.17 -0.28 7.93
C ALA A 247 -14.01 -1.38 8.60
N ILE A 248 -14.44 -2.39 7.85
CA ILE A 248 -15.19 -3.54 8.38
C ILE A 248 -14.33 -4.37 9.35
N TYR A 249 -13.06 -4.60 9.01
CA TYR A 249 -12.12 -5.29 9.89
C TYR A 249 -11.95 -4.55 11.22
N LEU A 250 -11.73 -3.24 11.18
CA LEU A 250 -11.58 -2.41 12.39
C LEU A 250 -12.89 -2.36 13.19
N LEU A 251 -14.04 -2.30 12.52
CA LEU A 251 -15.35 -2.31 13.17
C LEU A 251 -15.59 -3.60 13.97
N SER A 252 -15.34 -4.75 13.33
CA SER A 252 -15.51 -6.07 13.94
C SER A 252 -14.50 -6.35 15.05
N ARG A 253 -13.21 -6.12 14.78
CA ARG A 253 -12.12 -6.42 15.73
C ARG A 253 -12.03 -5.46 16.91
N SER A 254 -12.65 -4.29 16.82
CA SER A 254 -12.79 -3.39 17.97
C SER A 254 -13.83 -3.85 18.97
N PHE A 255 -14.69 -4.82 18.62
CA PHE A 255 -15.71 -5.30 19.56
C PHE A 255 -15.05 -6.20 20.63
N PRO A 256 -15.26 -5.94 21.93
CA PRO A 256 -14.62 -6.72 22.98
C PRO A 256 -15.02 -8.20 22.93
N SER A 257 -14.02 -9.08 22.85
CA SER A 257 -14.19 -10.54 22.94
C SER A 257 -14.46 -11.03 24.36
N ASN A 258 -14.35 -10.17 25.38
CA ASN A 258 -14.51 -10.56 26.77
C ASN A 258 -16.00 -10.74 27.14
N ASN A 259 -16.43 -11.99 27.29
CA ASN A 259 -17.80 -12.35 27.66
C ASN A 259 -18.15 -12.09 29.12
N ARG A 260 -17.20 -11.66 29.97
CA ARG A 260 -17.44 -11.33 31.38
C ARG A 260 -18.07 -9.94 31.59
N LEU A 261 -18.08 -9.09 30.55
CA LEU A 261 -18.63 -7.74 30.63
C LEU A 261 -20.13 -7.72 30.34
N ILE A 262 -20.85 -6.88 31.08
CA ILE A 262 -22.27 -6.61 30.83
C ILE A 262 -22.42 -6.01 29.42
N THR A 263 -23.49 -6.36 28.71
CA THR A 263 -23.75 -5.92 27.33
C THR A 263 -23.53 -4.41 27.12
N SER A 264 -24.03 -3.55 28.02
CA SER A 264 -23.86 -2.10 27.96
C SER A 264 -22.38 -1.67 28.06
N GLN A 265 -21.58 -2.34 28.90
CA GLN A 265 -20.15 -2.08 29.05
C GLN A 265 -19.36 -2.49 27.80
N ARG A 266 -19.76 -3.57 27.12
CA ARG A 266 -19.16 -4.01 25.86
C ARG A 266 -19.35 -2.96 24.76
N TYR A 267 -20.57 -2.46 24.58
CA TYR A 267 -20.86 -1.41 23.60
C TYR A 267 -20.13 -0.10 23.92
N LEU A 268 -20.03 0.27 25.20
CA LEU A 268 -19.28 1.47 25.59
C LEU A 268 -17.78 1.33 25.30
N SER A 269 -17.18 0.17 25.58
CA SER A 269 -15.77 -0.09 25.26
C SER A 269 -15.52 -0.10 23.75
N TRP A 270 -16.43 -0.70 22.98
CA TRP A 270 -16.38 -0.68 21.52
C TRP A 270 -16.45 0.74 20.96
N ALA A 271 -17.41 1.54 21.41
CA ALA A 271 -17.55 2.94 21.01
C ALA A 271 -16.31 3.77 21.36
N LYS A 272 -15.72 3.57 22.56
CA LYS A 272 -14.45 4.21 22.94
C LYS A 272 -13.30 3.84 22.00
N GLN A 273 -13.17 2.57 21.64
CA GLN A 273 -12.12 2.12 20.73
C GLN A 273 -12.30 2.70 19.32
N LEU A 274 -13.53 2.70 18.80
CA LEU A 274 -13.85 3.33 17.52
C LEU A 274 -13.57 4.83 17.54
N PHE A 275 -13.91 5.51 18.64
CA PHE A 275 -13.61 6.93 18.81
C PHE A 275 -12.10 7.20 18.78
N VAL A 276 -11.30 6.37 19.46
CA VAL A 276 -9.83 6.48 19.42
C VAL A 276 -9.27 6.26 18.00
N ILE A 277 -9.80 5.27 17.26
CA ILE A 277 -9.41 5.03 15.87
C ILE A 277 -9.79 6.23 15.00
N PHE A 278 -11.01 6.77 15.15
CA PHE A 278 -11.47 7.96 14.44
C PHE A 278 -10.54 9.16 14.69
N ILE A 279 -10.22 9.47 15.95
CA ILE A 279 -9.27 10.54 16.29
C ILE A 279 -7.90 10.28 15.67
N THR A 280 -7.42 9.04 15.70
CA THR A 280 -6.11 8.68 15.10
C THR A 280 -6.10 8.97 13.59
N VAL A 281 -7.16 8.58 12.88
CA VAL A 281 -7.31 8.84 11.45
C VAL A 281 -7.39 10.35 11.18
N THR A 282 -8.24 11.07 11.90
CA THR A 282 -8.41 12.53 11.74
C THR A 282 -7.10 13.29 11.99
N VAL A 283 -6.39 12.97 13.07
CA VAL A 283 -5.10 13.61 13.40
C VAL A 283 -4.06 13.32 12.33
N THR A 284 -4.02 12.09 11.80
CA THR A 284 -3.06 11.74 10.72
C THR A 284 -3.36 12.51 9.44
N PHE A 285 -4.64 12.62 9.04
CA PHE A 285 -5.05 13.46 7.91
C PHE A 285 -4.68 14.92 8.16
N LEU A 286 -5.03 15.48 9.32
CA LEU A 286 -4.70 16.86 9.65
C LEU A 286 -3.20 17.11 9.61
N PHE A 287 -2.38 16.18 10.12
CA PHE A 287 -0.93 16.28 10.08
C PHE A 287 -0.39 16.34 8.65
N VAL A 288 -0.82 15.42 7.78
CA VAL A 288 -0.40 15.39 6.36
C VAL A 288 -0.86 16.63 5.60
N TRP A 289 -2.07 17.12 5.88
CA TRP A 289 -2.67 18.25 5.19
C TRP A 289 -2.35 19.61 5.82
N LEU A 290 -1.68 19.65 6.98
CA LEU A 290 -1.44 20.87 7.77
C LEU A 290 -0.79 21.99 6.94
N PRO A 291 0.28 21.76 6.15
CA PRO A 291 0.88 22.81 5.34
C PRO A 291 -0.09 23.46 4.34
N PHE A 292 -1.01 22.68 3.76
CA PHE A 292 -2.03 23.18 2.84
C PHE A 292 -3.09 24.03 3.55
N LEU A 293 -3.45 23.65 4.78
CA LEU A 293 -4.38 24.41 5.62
C LEU A 293 -3.76 25.75 6.06
N VAL A 294 -2.51 25.71 6.54
CA VAL A 294 -1.78 26.91 7.01
C VAL A 294 -1.54 27.90 5.88
N THR A 295 -1.16 27.42 4.69
CA THR A 295 -0.91 28.28 3.52
C THR A 295 -2.18 28.69 2.77
N ARG A 296 -3.37 28.32 3.29
CA ARG A 296 -4.69 28.59 2.69
C ARG A 296 -4.77 28.16 1.23
N SER A 297 -4.26 26.97 0.95
CA SER A 297 -4.35 26.34 -0.37
C SER A 297 -5.82 26.04 -0.71
N ASP A 298 -6.15 26.03 -1.99
CA ASP A 298 -7.46 25.60 -2.46
C ASP A 298 -7.63 24.08 -2.33
N LEU A 299 -8.23 23.64 -1.22
CA LEU A 299 -8.44 22.22 -0.93
C LEU A 299 -9.38 21.55 -1.95
N ILE A 300 -10.34 22.31 -2.50
CA ILE A 300 -11.30 21.78 -3.48
C ILE A 300 -10.56 21.48 -4.78
N GLN A 301 -9.68 22.39 -5.21
CA GLN A 301 -8.81 22.16 -6.35
C GLN A 301 -7.90 20.94 -6.16
N ILE A 302 -7.27 20.78 -4.99
CA ILE A 302 -6.44 19.60 -4.69
C ILE A 302 -7.26 18.31 -4.80
N LEU A 303 -8.48 18.29 -4.24
CA LEU A 303 -9.37 17.14 -4.33
C LEU A 303 -9.81 16.83 -5.77
N HIS A 304 -10.08 17.85 -6.60
CA HIS A 304 -10.40 17.66 -8.02
C HIS A 304 -9.23 17.11 -8.85
N ARG A 305 -7.99 17.40 -8.46
CA ARG A 305 -6.78 16.81 -9.06
C ARG A 305 -6.63 15.34 -8.66
N ILE A 306 -6.81 15.02 -7.37
CA ILE A 306 -6.71 13.65 -6.85
C ILE A 306 -7.82 12.75 -7.40
N PHE A 307 -9.05 13.27 -7.48
CA PHE A 307 -10.22 12.57 -8.00
C PHE A 307 -10.74 13.27 -9.26
N PRO A 308 -10.16 12.99 -10.43
CA PRO A 308 -10.59 13.60 -11.69
C PRO A 308 -11.88 12.94 -12.19
N PHE A 309 -13.02 13.31 -11.60
CA PHE A 309 -14.35 12.78 -11.96
C PHE A 309 -14.77 13.04 -13.41
N TYR A 310 -14.04 13.89 -14.13
CA TYR A 310 -14.27 14.27 -15.52
C TYR A 310 -13.58 13.35 -16.54
N ARG A 311 -12.69 12.43 -16.13
CA ARG A 311 -12.10 11.46 -17.07
C ARG A 311 -13.17 10.46 -17.53
N GLY A 312 -13.33 10.35 -18.84
CA GLY A 312 -14.34 9.53 -19.49
C GLY A 312 -14.16 8.03 -19.19
N ILE A 313 -15.27 7.31 -19.28
CA ILE A 313 -15.39 5.88 -18.90
C ILE A 313 -14.55 4.94 -19.80
N PHE A 314 -14.39 5.34 -21.05
CA PHE A 314 -13.86 4.50 -22.14
C PHE A 314 -12.61 5.11 -22.77
N GLU A 315 -12.01 6.11 -22.12
CA GLU A 315 -10.85 6.81 -22.65
C GLU A 315 -9.63 5.87 -22.72
N ASP A 316 -9.53 4.94 -21.77
CA ASP A 316 -8.42 3.98 -21.72
C ASP A 316 -8.84 2.54 -22.05
N LYS A 317 -7.99 1.83 -22.80
CA LYS A 317 -8.14 0.40 -23.12
C LYS A 317 -7.67 -0.44 -21.94
N VAL A 318 -8.49 -0.50 -20.90
CA VAL A 318 -8.22 -1.30 -19.70
C VAL A 318 -8.96 -2.64 -19.78
N ALA A 319 -8.38 -3.70 -19.23
CA ALA A 319 -9.02 -5.01 -19.09
C ALA A 319 -10.15 -4.96 -18.05
N ASN A 320 -11.24 -4.27 -18.37
CA ASN A 320 -12.42 -4.14 -17.55
C ASN A 320 -13.67 -4.60 -18.30
N PHE A 321 -14.71 -4.95 -17.54
CA PHE A 321 -16.00 -5.42 -18.06
C PHE A 321 -16.57 -4.48 -19.13
N TRP A 322 -16.41 -3.17 -18.92
CA TRP A 322 -16.92 -2.13 -19.81
C TRP A 322 -16.19 -2.08 -21.15
N CYS A 323 -14.88 -2.26 -21.18
CA CYS A 323 -14.09 -2.30 -22.40
C CYS A 323 -14.39 -3.56 -23.22
N ALA A 324 -14.57 -4.71 -22.55
CA ALA A 324 -14.99 -5.95 -23.21
C ALA A 324 -16.39 -5.83 -23.84
N ILE A 325 -17.36 -5.31 -23.09
CA ILE A 325 -18.72 -5.11 -23.62
C ILE A 325 -18.76 -4.03 -24.70
N ASN A 326 -17.99 -2.95 -24.57
CA ASN A 326 -17.98 -1.88 -25.57
C ASN A 326 -17.47 -2.33 -26.95
N ILE A 327 -16.80 -3.48 -27.05
CA ILE A 327 -16.46 -4.11 -28.32
C ILE A 327 -17.70 -4.76 -28.95
N LEU A 328 -18.49 -5.47 -28.15
CA LEU A 328 -19.70 -6.20 -28.58
C LEU A 328 -20.91 -5.27 -28.80
N TYR A 329 -21.07 -4.28 -27.93
CA TYR A 329 -22.17 -3.32 -27.94
C TYR A 329 -21.62 -1.93 -27.60
N LYS A 330 -21.69 -0.98 -28.54
CA LYS A 330 -21.12 0.36 -28.40
C LYS A 330 -21.85 1.17 -27.32
N LEU A 331 -21.44 1.00 -26.06
CA LEU A 331 -22.05 1.65 -24.90
C LEU A 331 -22.02 3.17 -25.02
N LYS A 332 -20.96 3.75 -25.59
CA LYS A 332 -20.81 5.21 -25.76
C LYS A 332 -21.81 5.82 -26.76
N SER A 333 -22.27 5.06 -27.76
CA SER A 333 -23.27 5.57 -28.72
C SER A 333 -24.70 5.39 -28.23
N ASN A 334 -24.92 4.44 -27.31
CA ASN A 334 -26.26 3.99 -26.95
C ASN A 334 -26.71 4.47 -25.56
N PHE A 335 -25.79 4.97 -24.72
CA PHE A 335 -26.10 5.47 -23.38
C PHE A 335 -25.40 6.79 -23.08
N GLU A 336 -26.08 7.66 -22.34
CA GLU A 336 -25.45 8.86 -21.78
C GLU A 336 -24.38 8.49 -20.74
N ILE A 337 -23.28 9.24 -20.75
CA ILE A 337 -22.14 9.03 -19.85
C ILE A 337 -22.56 9.06 -18.37
N PHE A 338 -23.54 9.89 -18.01
CA PHE A 338 -24.05 10.04 -16.65
C PHE A 338 -24.78 8.78 -16.15
N VAL A 339 -25.50 8.09 -17.04
CA VAL A 339 -26.17 6.81 -16.70
C VAL A 339 -25.12 5.74 -16.42
N LEU A 340 -24.09 5.64 -17.29
CA LEU A 340 -23.00 4.69 -17.13
C LEU A 340 -22.10 4.98 -15.92
N LEU A 341 -21.99 6.24 -15.47
CA LEU A 341 -21.30 6.59 -14.23
C LEU A 341 -22.10 6.18 -12.98
N ARG A 342 -23.44 6.29 -13.00
CA ARG A 342 -24.31 5.91 -11.87
C ARG A 342 -24.48 4.40 -11.70
N VAL A 343 -24.47 3.64 -12.79
CA VAL A 343 -24.64 2.17 -12.76
C VAL A 343 -23.39 1.47 -12.19
N ARG A 344 -22.21 2.09 -12.29
CA ARG A 344 -20.94 1.49 -11.85
C ARG A 344 -20.84 1.19 -10.36
N PRO A 345 -21.06 2.16 -9.45
CA PRO A 345 -21.03 1.90 -8.02
C PRO A 345 -22.00 0.77 -7.64
N ALA A 346 -23.18 0.73 -8.26
CA ALA A 346 -24.18 -0.30 -8.01
C ALA A 346 -23.69 -1.71 -8.43
N ILE A 347 -23.09 -1.86 -9.61
CA ILE A 347 -22.53 -3.14 -10.07
C ILE A 347 -21.30 -3.53 -9.24
N LEU A 348 -20.45 -2.58 -8.86
CA LEU A 348 -19.28 -2.85 -8.02
C LEU A 348 -19.74 -3.36 -6.65
N LEU A 349 -20.66 -2.65 -5.99
CA LEU A 349 -21.25 -3.08 -4.71
C LEU A 349 -22.01 -4.41 -4.82
N TRP A 350 -22.63 -4.69 -5.99
CA TRP A 350 -23.29 -5.96 -6.27
C TRP A 350 -22.30 -7.12 -6.46
N ASN A 351 -21.18 -6.90 -7.15
CA ASN A 351 -20.13 -7.92 -7.31
C ASN A 351 -19.35 -8.16 -6.02
N GLU A 352 -19.20 -7.13 -5.19
CA GLU A 352 -18.65 -7.23 -3.85
C GLU A 352 -19.66 -7.82 -2.85
N ASN A 353 -20.91 -8.08 -3.24
CA ASN A 353 -21.98 -8.59 -2.36
C ASN A 353 -21.63 -9.92 -1.66
N PRO A 354 -21.11 -10.99 -2.31
CA PRO A 354 -20.73 -12.22 -1.60
C PRO A 354 -19.57 -12.00 -0.62
N ALA A 355 -18.62 -11.10 -0.94
CA ALA A 355 -17.60 -10.69 0.01
C ALA A 355 -18.24 -9.92 1.16
N PHE A 356 -19.05 -8.90 0.88
CA PHE A 356 -19.76 -8.07 1.84
C PHE A 356 -20.68 -8.88 2.77
N VAL A 357 -21.38 -9.90 2.25
CA VAL A 357 -22.16 -10.86 3.02
C VAL A 357 -21.25 -11.73 3.87
N SER A 358 -20.13 -12.24 3.34
CA SER A 358 -19.15 -12.97 4.15
C SER A 358 -18.53 -12.09 5.25
N TRP A 359 -18.29 -10.81 4.98
CA TRP A 359 -17.78 -9.81 5.92
C TRP A 359 -18.83 -9.44 6.97
N LEU A 360 -20.09 -9.23 6.59
CA LEU A 360 -21.23 -9.03 7.50
C LEU A 360 -21.51 -10.28 8.34
N LEU A 361 -21.32 -11.47 7.76
CA LEU A 361 -21.40 -12.75 8.45
C LEU A 361 -20.24 -12.92 9.43
N ILE A 362 -19.04 -12.39 9.15
CA ILE A 362 -17.95 -12.33 10.14
C ILE A 362 -18.32 -11.36 11.29
N ILE A 363 -18.89 -10.19 10.99
CA ILE A 363 -19.40 -9.25 12.00
C ILE A 363 -20.52 -9.88 12.85
N SER A 364 -21.36 -10.75 12.28
CA SER A 364 -22.44 -11.43 13.00
C SER A 364 -21.99 -12.73 13.69
N ASN A 365 -21.00 -13.45 13.14
CA ASN A 365 -20.42 -14.69 13.66
C ASN A 365 -19.26 -14.50 14.63
N THR A 366 -18.84 -13.27 14.96
CA THR A 366 -18.05 -13.01 16.18
C THR A 366 -18.78 -13.41 17.48
N ARG A 367 -19.98 -14.01 17.37
CA ARG A 367 -20.69 -14.72 18.44
C ARG A 367 -20.22 -16.16 18.72
N CYS A 368 -19.46 -16.84 17.85
CA CYS A 368 -19.21 -18.30 17.99
C CYS A 368 -17.76 -18.78 17.76
N SER A 369 -16.76 -18.12 18.35
CA SER A 369 -15.44 -18.76 18.55
C SER A 369 -15.03 -18.74 20.02
N SER A 370 -15.79 -19.48 20.81
CA SER A 370 -15.29 -20.14 22.02
C SER A 370 -14.93 -21.57 21.63
N ILE A 371 -13.69 -21.79 21.21
CA ILE A 371 -13.02 -23.07 21.32
C ILE A 371 -11.85 -22.80 22.25
N ASP A 372 -12.16 -22.88 23.55
CA ASP A 372 -11.46 -23.65 24.59
C ASP A 372 -12.16 -23.37 25.93
#